data_AF-A0A410NTL9-F1
#
_entry.id   AF-A0A410NTL9-F1
#
_cell.length_a   1.000
_cell.length_b   1.000
_cell.length_c   1.000
_cell.angle_alpha   90.00
_cell.angle_beta   90.00
_cell.angle_gamma   90.00
#
_symmetry.space_group_name_H-M   'P 1'
#
loop_
_entity.id
_entity.type
_entity.pdbx_description
1 polymer ?
#
loop_
_entity_poly.entity_id
_entity_poly.type
_entity_poly.pdbx_seq_one_letter_code
_entity_poly.pdbx_strand_id
1 'polypeptide(L)'
;MARRPDHIASQGTQRLRGRRGVEQRKRRLAAEPLCRDCMAKGIITASTVPDHIIPLSQNGPDTDDNIRCLCADCHTIRTREQFGHAQVSPVGVDGRPLDPKHPWNR
;
A
#
# COMPACT_ATOMS: atom_id res chain seq x y z
N MET A 1 -8.09 -44.14 1.81
CA MET A 1 -7.31 -42.95 2.20
C MET A 1 -7.16 -42.05 0.97
N ALA A 2 -8.06 -41.08 0.78
CA ALA A 2 -7.99 -40.18 -0.37
C ALA A 2 -6.85 -39.16 -0.14
N ARG A 3 -5.91 -39.09 -1.08
CA ARG A 3 -4.81 -38.12 -1.08
C ARG A 3 -5.42 -36.70 -1.12
N ARG A 4 -4.97 -35.82 -0.22
CA ARG A 4 -5.35 -34.40 -0.20
C ARG A 4 -4.92 -33.77 -1.54
N PRO A 5 -5.74 -32.91 -2.17
CA PRO A 5 -5.35 -32.26 -3.41
C PRO A 5 -4.12 -31.38 -3.18
N ASP A 6 -3.16 -31.45 -4.10
CA ASP A 6 -1.92 -30.67 -4.06
C ASP A 6 -2.25 -29.18 -4.03
N HIS A 7 -1.70 -28.47 -3.04
CA HIS A 7 -1.82 -27.03 -2.94
C HIS A 7 -1.06 -26.39 -4.12
N ILE A 8 -1.78 -25.94 -5.15
CA ILE A 8 -1.22 -25.12 -6.22
C ILE A 8 -0.71 -23.83 -5.58
N ALA A 9 0.60 -23.73 -5.40
CA ALA A 9 1.23 -22.51 -4.88
C ALA A 9 0.85 -21.34 -5.79
N SER A 10 0.12 -20.36 -5.26
CA SER A 10 -0.23 -19.15 -6.00
C SER A 10 1.06 -18.46 -6.44
N GLN A 11 1.29 -18.35 -7.74
CA GLN A 11 2.47 -17.68 -8.30
C GLN A 11 2.32 -16.15 -8.14
N GLY A 12 2.57 -15.64 -6.93
CA GLY A 12 2.62 -14.21 -6.70
C GLY A 12 3.77 -13.56 -7.47
N THR A 13 3.58 -12.34 -7.96
CA THR A 13 4.59 -11.59 -8.70
C THR A 13 5.92 -11.54 -7.92
N GLN A 14 7.03 -11.92 -8.56
CA GLN A 14 8.35 -11.90 -7.94
C GLN A 14 8.72 -10.47 -7.55
N ARG A 15 8.99 -10.26 -6.25
CA ARG A 15 9.32 -8.93 -5.71
C ARG A 15 10.81 -8.64 -5.85
N LEU A 16 11.16 -7.45 -6.34
CA LEU A 16 12.54 -6.96 -6.34
C LEU A 16 13.00 -6.65 -4.90
N ARG A 17 14.25 -6.97 -4.57
CA ARG A 17 14.83 -6.82 -3.22
C ARG A 17 16.23 -6.22 -3.25
N GLY A 18 16.72 -5.81 -2.07
CA GLY A 18 18.09 -5.32 -1.88
C GLY A 18 18.41 -4.07 -2.69
N ARG A 19 19.68 -3.94 -3.12
CA ARG A 19 20.18 -2.77 -3.87
C ARG A 19 19.32 -2.45 -5.10
N ARG A 20 18.93 -3.48 -5.87
CA ARG A 20 18.11 -3.29 -7.08
C ARG A 20 16.76 -2.64 -6.76
N GLY A 21 16.11 -3.05 -5.67
CA GLY A 21 14.86 -2.46 -5.21
C GLY A 21 15.03 -1.01 -4.75
N VAL A 22 16.13 -0.70 -4.05
CA VAL A 22 16.45 0.67 -3.62
C VAL A 22 16.65 1.59 -4.82
N GLU A 23 17.41 1.17 -5.82
CA GLU A 23 17.65 1.97 -7.03
C GLU A 23 16.37 2.17 -7.86
N GLN A 24 15.56 1.13 -8.02
CA GLN A 24 14.27 1.24 -8.69
C GLN A 24 13.34 2.23 -7.96
N ARG A 25 13.28 2.18 -6.63
CA ARG A 25 12.50 3.10 -5.81
C ARG A 25 12.94 4.55 -6.00
N LYS A 26 14.26 4.82 -5.97
CA LYS A 26 14.81 6.16 -6.21
C LYS A 26 14.44 6.67 -7.60
N ARG A 27 14.60 5.85 -8.64
CA ARG A 27 14.26 6.21 -10.01
C ARG A 27 12.78 6.58 -10.17
N ARG A 28 11.88 5.78 -9.60
CA ARG A 28 10.42 6.03 -9.65
C ARG A 28 10.05 7.35 -8.98
N LEU A 29 10.59 7.63 -7.79
CA LEU A 29 10.36 8.90 -7.09
C LEU A 29 10.98 10.10 -7.80
N ALA A 30 12.13 9.93 -8.47
CA ALA A 30 12.73 10.99 -9.27
C ALA A 30 11.91 11.30 -10.53
N ALA A 31 11.30 10.29 -11.15
CA ALA A 31 10.44 10.45 -12.32
C ALA A 31 9.11 11.14 -11.99
N GLU A 32 8.56 10.91 -10.79
CA GLU A 32 7.32 11.51 -10.32
C GLU A 32 7.49 12.09 -8.91
N PRO A 33 8.13 13.27 -8.79
CA PRO A 33 8.52 13.85 -7.50
C PRO A 33 7.34 14.42 -6.70
N LEU A 34 6.18 14.62 -7.33
CA LEU A 34 4.97 15.13 -6.68
C LEU A 34 3.91 14.04 -6.59
N CYS A 35 3.18 14.04 -5.47
CA CYS A 35 2.13 13.06 -5.20
C CYS A 35 1.02 13.17 -6.25
N ARG A 36 0.76 12.08 -7.00
CA ARG A 36 -0.24 12.03 -8.07
C ARG A 36 -1.64 12.43 -7.60
N ASP A 37 -2.05 11.91 -6.44
CA ASP A 37 -3.38 12.18 -5.86
C ASP A 37 -3.53 13.62 -5.35
N CYS A 38 -2.48 14.21 -4.77
CA CYS A 38 -2.50 15.61 -4.36
C CYS A 38 -2.49 16.53 -5.57
N MET A 39 -1.67 16.23 -6.58
CA MET A 39 -1.59 17.01 -7.81
C MET A 39 -2.92 17.06 -8.56
N ALA A 40 -3.66 15.93 -8.61
CA ALA A 40 -5.01 15.89 -9.16
C ALA A 40 -6.02 16.79 -8.43
N LYS A 41 -5.73 17.17 -7.18
CA LYS A 41 -6.52 18.10 -6.36
C LYS A 41 -5.96 19.54 -6.37
N GLY A 42 -4.92 19.81 -7.16
CA GLY A 42 -4.22 21.11 -7.16
C GLY A 42 -3.33 21.36 -5.95
N ILE A 43 -3.01 20.33 -5.16
CA ILE A 43 -2.17 20.42 -3.96
C ILE A 43 -0.75 19.96 -4.32
N ILE A 44 0.24 20.80 -4.03
CA ILE A 44 1.65 20.46 -4.22
C ILE A 44 2.15 19.74 -2.97
N THR A 45 2.48 18.46 -3.11
CA THR A 45 3.04 17.65 -2.02
C THR A 45 4.07 16.68 -2.59
N ALA A 46 5.21 16.54 -1.92
CA ALA A 46 6.25 15.62 -2.36
C ALA A 46 5.79 14.15 -2.31
N SER A 47 6.14 13.39 -3.32
CA SER A 47 6.03 11.93 -3.33
C SER A 47 7.06 11.31 -2.40
N THR A 48 6.62 10.38 -1.56
CA THR A 48 7.52 9.64 -0.66
C THR A 48 7.50 8.14 -0.90
N VAL A 49 6.45 7.60 -1.54
CA VAL A 49 6.26 6.16 -1.75
C VAL A 49 5.79 5.87 -3.18
N PRO A 50 6.49 5.01 -3.94
CA PRO A 50 5.93 4.39 -5.15
C PRO A 50 4.93 3.31 -4.77
N ASP A 51 3.68 3.46 -5.21
CA ASP A 51 2.56 2.57 -4.96
C ASP A 51 2.21 1.79 -6.22
N HIS A 52 1.96 0.48 -6.07
CA HIS A 52 1.46 -0.35 -7.17
C HIS A 52 -0.04 -0.11 -7.35
N ILE A 53 -0.46 0.32 -8.54
CA ILE A 53 -1.88 0.61 -8.85
C ILE A 53 -2.72 -0.65 -8.68
N ILE A 54 -2.27 -1.75 -9.29
CA ILE A 54 -2.72 -3.12 -9.02
C ILE A 54 -1.68 -3.76 -8.08
N PRO A 55 -2.06 -4.15 -6.84
CA PRO A 55 -1.11 -4.70 -5.89
C PRO A 55 -0.44 -5.99 -6.39
N LEU A 56 0.84 -6.17 -6.05
CA LEU A 56 1.58 -7.41 -6.35
C LEU A 56 0.92 -8.67 -5.74
N SER A 57 0.26 -8.53 -4.59
CA SER A 57 -0.51 -9.60 -3.94
C SER A 57 -1.79 -9.98 -4.68
N GLN A 58 -2.26 -9.12 -5.58
CA GLN A 58 -3.41 -9.35 -6.46
C GLN A 58 -2.94 -9.61 -7.91
N ASN A 59 -1.73 -10.19 -8.06
CA ASN A 59 -1.09 -10.49 -9.35
C ASN A 59 -0.81 -9.27 -10.24
N GLY A 60 -0.66 -8.07 -9.65
CA GLY A 60 -0.20 -6.90 -10.37
C GLY A 60 1.26 -7.05 -10.84
N PRO A 61 1.62 -6.52 -12.03
CA PRO A 61 3.00 -6.55 -12.51
C PRO A 61 3.87 -5.49 -11.81
N ASP A 62 5.16 -5.75 -11.64
CA ASP A 62 6.12 -4.75 -11.13
C ASP A 62 6.72 -3.92 -12.29
N THR A 63 5.86 -3.27 -13.07
CA THR A 63 6.22 -2.39 -14.19
C THR A 63 5.97 -0.94 -13.85
N ASP A 64 6.62 -0.01 -14.55
CA ASP A 64 6.44 1.42 -14.27
C ASP A 64 5.04 1.94 -14.60
N ASP A 65 4.37 1.35 -15.59
CA ASP A 65 2.98 1.68 -15.92
C ASP A 65 2.01 1.32 -14.78
N ASN A 66 2.38 0.35 -13.94
CA ASN A 66 1.61 -0.04 -12.76
C ASN A 66 2.03 0.73 -11.49
N ILE A 67 2.74 1.85 -11.62
CA ILE A 67 3.21 2.66 -10.49
C ILE A 67 2.58 4.04 -10.50
N ARG A 68 2.23 4.50 -9.30
CA ARG A 68 1.96 5.90 -8.98
C ARG A 68 2.79 6.34 -7.78
N CYS A 69 3.41 7.50 -7.83
CA CYS A 69 4.11 8.04 -6.67
C CYS A 69 3.17 8.89 -5.81
N LEU A 70 3.16 8.63 -4.51
CA LEU A 70 2.23 9.22 -3.54
C LEU A 70 2.97 9.75 -2.31
N CYS A 71 2.36 10.72 -1.62
CA CYS A 71 2.73 11.05 -0.25
C CYS A 71 2.25 9.94 0.70
N ALA A 72 2.73 9.97 1.96
CA ALA A 72 2.41 8.94 2.95
C ALA A 72 0.90 8.85 3.25
N ASP A 73 0.21 9.99 3.30
CA ASP A 73 -1.22 10.03 3.63
C ASP A 73 -2.06 9.45 2.50
N CYS A 74 -1.83 9.87 1.26
CA CYS A 74 -2.51 9.31 0.09
C CYS A 74 -2.21 7.81 -0.08
N HIS A 75 -0.95 7.40 0.12
CA HIS A 75 -0.60 5.97 0.10
C HIS A 75 -1.40 5.16 1.13
N THR A 76 -1.57 5.68 2.35
CA THR A 76 -2.36 5.00 3.39
C THR A 76 -3.83 4.89 3.00
N ILE A 77 -4.41 5.93 2.40
CA ILE A 77 -5.79 5.91 1.88
C ILE A 77 -5.92 4.82 0.79
N ARG A 78 -5.02 4.81 -0.19
CA ARG A 78 -5.02 3.84 -1.29
C ARG A 78 -4.84 2.40 -0.81
N THR A 79 -3.96 2.17 0.16
CA THR A 79 -3.80 0.86 0.78
C THR A 79 -5.12 0.39 1.40
N ARG A 80 -5.85 1.26 2.10
CA ARG A 80 -7.16 0.91 2.67
C ARG A 80 -8.18 0.55 1.60
N GLU A 81 -8.25 1.35 0.52
CA GLU A 81 -9.14 1.10 -0.62
C GLU A 81 -8.84 -0.24 -1.31
N GLN A 82 -7.57 -0.55 -1.56
CA GLN A 82 -7.14 -1.76 -2.29
C GLN A 82 -7.36 -3.06 -1.50
N PHE A 83 -7.27 -3.00 -0.18
CA PHE A 83 -7.31 -4.17 0.70
C PHE A 83 -8.55 -4.22 1.59
N GLY A 84 -9.48 -3.26 1.46
CA GLY A 84 -10.69 -3.20 2.28
C GLY A 84 -10.42 -3.04 3.78
N HIS A 85 -9.31 -2.41 4.16
CA HIS A 85 -8.97 -2.23 5.57
C HIS A 85 -9.86 -1.16 6.21
N ALA A 86 -10.45 -1.49 7.36
CA ALA A 86 -11.25 -0.54 8.14
C ALA A 86 -10.40 0.64 8.62
N GLN A 87 -11.06 1.78 8.83
CA GLN A 87 -10.42 2.92 9.49
C GLN A 87 -10.06 2.52 10.92
N VAL A 88 -8.79 2.70 11.29
CA VAL A 88 -8.34 2.46 12.66
C VAL A 88 -8.98 3.53 13.54
N SER A 89 -9.70 3.11 14.57
CA SER A 89 -10.22 4.02 15.58
C SER A 89 -9.06 4.75 16.25
N PRO A 90 -9.15 6.07 16.47
CA PRO A 90 -8.13 6.80 17.22
C PRO A 90 -7.90 6.16 18.59
N VAL A 91 -6.69 6.26 19.13
CA VAL A 91 -6.34 5.75 20.46
C VAL A 91 -6.08 6.94 21.38
N GLY A 92 -6.64 6.90 22.59
CA GLY A 92 -6.47 7.92 23.61
C GLY A 92 -5.09 7.89 24.27
N VAL A 93 -4.82 8.90 25.10
CA VAL A 93 -3.55 9.01 25.88
C VAL A 93 -3.41 7.89 26.92
N ASP A 94 -4.52 7.26 27.29
CA ASP A 94 -4.60 6.08 28.15
C ASP A 94 -4.34 4.76 27.38
N GLY A 95 -4.12 4.83 26.07
CA GLY A 95 -3.87 3.68 25.21
C GLY A 95 -5.13 2.91 24.81
N ARG A 96 -6.34 3.39 25.14
CA ARG A 96 -7.60 2.74 24.78
C ARG A 96 -8.18 3.33 23.49
N PRO A 97 -8.91 2.56 22.66
CA PRO A 97 -9.61 3.11 21.51
C PRO A 97 -10.58 4.22 21.95
N LEU A 98 -10.66 5.32 21.20
CA LEU A 98 -11.58 6.42 21.48
C LEU A 98 -13.02 6.12 21.06
N ASP A 99 -13.24 5.14 20.18
CA ASP A 99 -14.59 4.72 19.80
C ASP A 99 -15.28 4.03 21.00
N PRO A 100 -16.36 4.60 21.57
CA PRO A 100 -17.06 3.99 22.70
C PRO A 100 -17.65 2.61 22.38
N LYS A 101 -17.88 2.31 21.10
CA LYS A 101 -18.45 1.03 20.65
C LYS A 101 -17.38 -0.05 20.44
N HIS A 102 -16.10 0.28 20.57
CA HIS A 102 -14.99 -0.65 20.38
C HIS A 102 -15.08 -1.81 21.40
N PRO A 103 -14.85 -3.08 21.00
CA PRO A 103 -14.88 -4.22 21.93
C PRO A 103 -13.97 -4.13 23.17
N TRP A 104 -12.96 -3.26 23.18
CA TRP A 104 -12.04 -3.04 24.32
C TRP A 104 -12.53 -1.99 25.32
N ASN A 105 -13.61 -1.29 24.97
CA ASN A 105 -14.32 -0.33 25.83
C ASN A 105 -15.59 -0.94 26.45
N ARG A 106 -15.77 -2.26 26.32
CA ARG A 106 -16.79 -3.04 27.01
C ARG A 106 -16.20 -3.78 28.20
#